data_AF-A0A6Q2XMV9-F1
#
_entry.id   AF-A0A6Q2XMV9-F1
#
_cell.length_a   1.000
_cell.length_b   1.000
_cell.length_c   1.000
_cell.angle_alpha   90.00
_cell.angle_beta   90.00
_cell.angle_gamma   90.00
#
_symmetry.space_group_name_H-M   'P 1'
#
loop_
_entity.id
_entity.type
_entity.pdbx_description
1 polymer ?
#
loop_
_entity_poly.entity_id
_entity_poly.type
_entity_poly.pdbx_seq_one_letter_code
_entity_poly.pdbx_strand_id
1 'polypeptide(L)'
;DEGRAIERRSIDSVHWERLQCALNNNPPDLDYLENIVSQEMTFINAMENVALPNDICEALHQLSSLLDLRNKPPPSIFVVRSIGPRGRFRLQVTEDHLQSLLHLGLPATCVADILGVSRRTIYRRMQEYNMSVRSLYSTMTDDALDNEVRDIKSRLPHAGYQIVKGCLEAEGHHVQWTRLKASMHRVDTEGILSRMTSMGCPHFLQHIDNNHKLIRYNMVIFGGIDGYLRKIMYLNAGSNNTANTALQFFLDGVRRFGWPYNLIDPWGTFLCSNCRIERLWRDIWTGVTHIYYDVLHSLEEDGSLDISDNLHLFCAQYTFLPRLKADLAKFSAGWNDHPIRTEGFLTPNQLWELGMLQHPIRKPETFEENVAVE
;
A
#
# COMPACT_ATOMS: atom_id res chain seq x y z
N ASP A 1 9.77 -31.75 19.69
CA ASP A 1 9.68 -30.64 20.65
C ASP A 1 10.73 -29.54 20.49
N GLU A 2 11.85 -29.74 19.80
CA GLU A 2 12.83 -28.67 19.57
C GLU A 2 12.40 -27.63 18.51
N GLY A 3 11.68 -28.04 17.45
CA GLY A 3 11.19 -27.09 16.42
C GLY A 3 10.20 -26.05 16.95
N ARG A 4 9.35 -26.41 17.92
CA ARG A 4 8.43 -25.47 18.60
C ARG A 4 9.18 -24.51 19.53
N ALA A 5 10.35 -24.90 20.04
CA ALA A 5 11.17 -24.04 20.91
C ALA A 5 11.93 -22.98 20.08
N ILE A 6 12.32 -23.31 18.85
CA ILE A 6 12.98 -22.38 17.92
C ILE A 6 11.98 -21.35 17.36
N GLU A 7 10.78 -21.77 16.96
CA GLU A 7 9.71 -20.83 16.58
C GLU A 7 9.29 -19.92 17.75
N ARG A 8 9.20 -20.45 18.98
CA ARG A 8 8.93 -19.63 20.18
C ARG A 8 10.02 -18.60 20.45
N ARG A 9 11.30 -18.96 20.32
CA ARG A 9 12.42 -18.00 20.50
C ARG A 9 12.42 -16.89 19.44
N SER A 10 12.02 -17.21 18.20
CA SER A 10 11.90 -16.26 17.08
C SER A 10 10.74 -15.27 17.29
N ILE A 11 9.59 -15.79 17.74
CA ILE A 11 8.40 -14.98 18.05
C ILE A 11 8.72 -14.03 19.22
N ASP A 12 9.22 -14.56 20.34
CA ASP A 12 9.57 -13.76 21.52
C ASP A 12 10.63 -12.68 21.20
N SER A 13 11.63 -12.98 20.34
CA SER A 13 12.64 -12.01 19.94
C SER A 13 12.09 -10.88 19.08
N VAL A 14 11.19 -11.18 18.13
CA VAL A 14 10.58 -10.16 17.26
C VAL A 14 9.64 -9.25 18.06
N HIS A 15 8.85 -9.80 18.99
CA HIS A 15 7.98 -9.01 19.86
C HIS A 15 8.80 -8.11 20.81
N TRP A 16 9.88 -8.65 21.38
CA TRP A 16 10.79 -7.89 22.24
C TRP A 16 11.55 -6.80 21.48
N GLU A 17 12.04 -7.07 20.27
CA GLU A 17 12.70 -6.07 19.42
C GLU A 17 11.74 -4.95 19.00
N ARG A 18 10.46 -5.26 18.74
CA ARG A 18 9.44 -4.24 18.42
C ARG A 18 9.14 -3.34 19.61
N LEU A 19 9.06 -3.90 20.82
CA LEU A 19 8.92 -3.15 22.06
C LEU A 19 10.17 -2.32 22.37
N GLN A 20 11.37 -2.89 22.22
CA GLN A 20 12.62 -2.17 22.39
C GLN A 20 12.77 -1.04 21.37
N CYS A 21 12.40 -1.26 20.10
CA CYS A 21 12.41 -0.24 19.07
C CYS A 21 11.43 0.91 19.40
N ALA A 22 10.22 0.58 19.85
CA ALA A 22 9.24 1.56 20.28
C ALA A 22 9.73 2.39 21.50
N LEU A 23 10.43 1.75 22.44
CA LEU A 23 10.99 2.39 23.64
C LEU A 23 12.30 3.17 23.37
N ASN A 24 13.09 2.76 22.38
CA ASN A 24 14.36 3.40 22.01
C ASN A 24 14.15 4.63 21.11
N ASN A 25 12.98 4.77 20.48
CA ASN A 25 12.60 6.01 19.82
C ASN A 25 12.50 7.14 20.86
N ASN A 26 13.03 8.32 20.56
CA ASN A 26 12.95 9.47 21.44
C ASN A 26 12.38 10.69 20.68
N PRO A 27 11.12 11.09 20.93
CA PRO A 27 10.20 10.48 21.89
C PRO A 27 9.71 9.09 21.45
N PRO A 28 9.34 8.19 22.39
CA PRO A 28 8.85 6.85 22.07
C PRO A 28 7.56 6.94 21.26
N ASP A 29 7.42 6.09 20.24
CA ASP A 29 6.24 6.05 19.38
C ASP A 29 5.11 5.33 20.13
N LEU A 30 4.35 6.12 20.90
CA LEU A 30 3.32 5.60 21.80
C LEU A 30 2.11 5.02 21.06
N ASP A 31 1.82 5.47 19.84
CA ASP A 31 0.71 4.94 19.04
C ASP A 31 1.09 3.58 18.45
N TYR A 32 2.35 3.44 18.02
CA TYR A 32 2.92 2.15 17.66
C TYR A 32 2.99 1.20 18.86
N LEU A 33 3.36 1.71 20.05
CA LEU A 33 3.43 0.95 21.29
C LEU A 33 2.04 0.48 21.76
N GLU A 34 1.00 1.30 21.62
CA GLU A 34 -0.39 0.90 21.86
C GLU A 34 -0.87 -0.19 20.92
N ASN A 35 -0.56 -0.05 19.63
CA ASN A 35 -0.91 -1.07 18.64
C ASN A 35 -0.18 -2.38 18.93
N ILE A 36 1.11 -2.33 19.31
CA ILE A 36 1.85 -3.51 19.76
C ILE A 36 1.17 -4.11 20.99
N VAL A 37 0.97 -3.35 22.07
CA VAL A 37 0.41 -3.88 23.33
C VAL A 37 -1.00 -4.45 23.12
N SER A 38 -1.84 -3.82 22.31
CA SER A 38 -3.17 -4.35 21.97
C SER A 38 -3.10 -5.63 21.14
N GLN A 39 -2.16 -5.72 20.20
CA GLN A 39 -1.91 -6.93 19.41
C GLN A 39 -1.38 -8.05 20.30
N GLU A 40 -0.38 -7.77 21.15
CA GLU A 40 0.20 -8.73 22.08
C GLU A 40 -0.85 -9.25 23.07
N MET A 41 -1.66 -8.38 23.65
CA MET A 41 -2.76 -8.80 24.55
C MET A 41 -3.78 -9.69 23.83
N THR A 42 -4.09 -9.39 22.57
CA THR A 42 -4.99 -10.23 21.76
C THR A 42 -4.34 -11.57 21.44
N PHE A 43 -3.04 -11.59 21.18
CA PHE A 43 -2.26 -12.79 20.88
C PHE A 43 -2.13 -13.69 22.13
N ILE A 44 -1.80 -13.12 23.28
CA ILE A 44 -1.70 -13.79 24.58
C ILE A 44 -3.05 -14.39 24.97
N ASN A 45 -4.15 -13.65 24.81
CA ASN A 45 -5.50 -14.14 25.10
C ASN A 45 -5.96 -15.26 24.13
N ALA A 46 -5.43 -15.28 22.90
CA ALA A 46 -5.73 -16.32 21.92
C ALA A 46 -4.90 -17.60 22.10
N MET A 47 -3.76 -17.53 22.81
CA MET A 47 -2.88 -18.66 23.07
C MET A 47 -3.24 -19.36 24.39
N GLU A 48 -4.24 -20.26 24.37
CA GLU A 48 -4.71 -21.01 25.56
C GLU A 48 -3.66 -21.89 26.28
N ASN A 49 -2.43 -22.05 25.75
CA ASN A 49 -1.43 -23.00 26.25
C ASN A 49 -0.02 -22.41 26.49
N VAL A 50 0.12 -21.09 26.63
CA VAL A 50 1.40 -20.46 26.99
C VAL A 50 1.30 -19.86 28.38
N ALA A 51 1.89 -20.54 29.37
CA ALA A 51 2.05 -20.00 30.71
C ALA A 51 3.15 -18.92 30.70
N LEU A 52 2.79 -17.70 30.29
CA LEU A 52 3.63 -16.53 30.52
C LEU A 52 3.74 -16.27 32.03
N PRO A 53 4.92 -15.89 32.54
CA PRO A 53 5.07 -15.44 33.93
C PRO A 53 4.06 -14.33 34.25
N ASN A 54 3.34 -14.46 35.38
CA ASN A 54 2.31 -13.50 35.78
C ASN A 54 2.81 -12.05 35.79
N ASP A 55 4.09 -11.85 36.13
CA ASP A 55 4.73 -10.53 36.18
C ASP A 55 4.71 -9.81 34.81
N ILE A 56 4.82 -10.56 33.71
CA ILE A 56 4.80 -10.01 32.34
C ILE A 56 3.37 -9.67 31.92
N CYS A 57 2.41 -10.56 32.21
CA CYS A 57 0.99 -10.29 31.96
C CYS A 57 0.51 -9.07 32.76
N GLU A 58 0.92 -8.95 34.01
CA GLU A 58 0.60 -7.81 34.86
C GLU A 58 1.25 -6.52 34.34
N ALA A 59 2.51 -6.57 33.92
CA ALA A 59 3.19 -5.43 33.30
C ALA A 59 2.52 -4.97 32.00
N LEU A 60 2.10 -5.90 31.13
CA LEU A 60 1.37 -5.58 29.90
C LEU A 60 -0.03 -5.02 30.17
N HIS A 61 -0.75 -5.56 31.16
CA HIS A 61 -2.02 -5.00 31.61
C HIS A 61 -1.88 -3.60 32.22
N GLN A 62 -0.83 -3.37 33.00
CA GLN A 62 -0.51 -2.04 33.55
C GLN A 62 -0.16 -1.07 32.44
N LEU A 63 0.65 -1.49 31.46
CA LEU A 63 1.03 -0.68 30.30
C LEU A 63 -0.20 -0.34 29.43
N SER A 64 -1.06 -1.31 29.14
CA SER A 64 -2.34 -1.10 28.44
C SER A 64 -3.22 -0.12 29.20
N SER A 65 -3.31 -0.25 30.53
CA SER A 65 -4.08 0.67 31.37
C SER A 65 -3.52 2.10 31.35
N LEU A 66 -2.20 2.25 31.34
CA LEU A 66 -1.51 3.55 31.22
C LEU A 66 -1.73 4.18 29.83
N LEU A 67 -1.77 3.38 28.77
CA LEU A 67 -2.08 3.82 27.41
C LEU A 67 -3.57 4.19 27.26
N ASP A 68 -4.48 3.44 27.86
CA ASP A 68 -5.91 3.77 27.91
C ASP A 68 -6.20 5.05 28.70
N LEU A 69 -5.42 5.32 29.75
CA LEU A 69 -5.46 6.59 30.48
C LEU A 69 -4.99 7.77 29.62
N ARG A 70 -4.14 7.55 28.60
CA ARG A 70 -3.74 8.56 27.60
C ARG A 70 -4.79 8.75 26.50
N ASN A 71 -5.51 7.70 26.10
CA ASN A 71 -6.58 7.78 25.09
C ASN A 71 -7.78 8.63 25.52
N LYS A 72 -7.87 8.97 26.81
CA LYS A 72 -8.48 10.25 27.20
C LYS A 72 -7.41 11.31 27.06
N PRO A 73 -7.36 12.10 25.96
CA PRO A 73 -6.28 13.05 25.78
C PRO A 73 -6.23 13.96 27.01
N PRO A 74 -5.16 13.94 27.83
CA PRO A 74 -4.87 15.13 28.60
C PRO A 74 -4.65 16.22 27.56
N PRO A 75 -5.26 17.42 27.70
CA PRO A 75 -5.00 18.48 26.76
C PRO A 75 -3.48 18.70 26.77
N SER A 76 -2.84 18.56 25.61
CA SER A 76 -1.46 19.00 25.39
C SER A 76 -1.47 20.51 25.56
N ILE A 77 -1.36 20.99 26.80
CA ILE A 77 -1.35 22.41 27.11
C ILE A 77 0.06 22.91 26.77
N PHE A 78 0.35 23.12 25.49
CA PHE A 78 1.34 24.10 25.06
C PHE A 78 0.75 25.52 25.02
N VAL A 79 -0.37 25.71 25.70
CA VAL A 79 -1.20 26.87 25.54
C VAL A 79 -1.41 27.51 26.91
N VAL A 80 -0.61 28.53 27.22
CA VAL A 80 -0.64 29.27 28.49
C VAL A 80 -2.08 29.62 28.84
N ARG A 81 -2.54 29.22 30.03
CA ARG A 81 -3.89 29.51 30.50
C ARG A 81 -3.92 30.92 31.07
N SER A 82 -4.66 31.84 30.43
CA SER A 82 -4.87 33.19 30.96
C SER A 82 -6.24 33.32 31.62
N ILE A 83 -6.31 34.14 32.67
CA ILE A 83 -7.54 34.46 33.39
C ILE A 83 -8.35 35.41 32.52
N GLY A 84 -9.48 34.93 31.99
CA GLY A 84 -10.46 35.77 31.32
C GLY A 84 -11.36 36.51 32.32
N PRO A 85 -12.08 37.56 31.89
CA PRO A 85 -12.92 38.38 32.78
C PRO A 85 -14.08 37.61 33.46
N ARG A 86 -14.47 36.42 32.97
CA ARG A 86 -15.43 35.51 33.65
C ARG A 86 -15.15 34.02 33.37
N GLY A 87 -15.07 33.22 34.44
CA GLY A 87 -15.56 31.84 34.57
C GLY A 87 -14.89 30.67 33.83
N ARG A 88 -14.07 30.87 32.79
CA ARG A 88 -13.36 29.75 32.11
C ARG A 88 -11.98 30.20 31.62
N PHE A 89 -10.94 29.40 31.90
CA PHE A 89 -9.57 29.68 31.47
C PHE A 89 -9.47 29.82 29.94
N ARG A 90 -8.80 30.87 29.46
CA ARG A 90 -8.52 31.09 28.03
C ARG A 90 -7.22 30.39 27.69
N LEU A 91 -7.25 29.49 26.72
CA LEU A 91 -6.06 28.87 26.16
C LEU A 91 -5.36 29.89 25.24
N GLN A 92 -4.23 30.47 25.61
CA GLN A 92 -3.44 31.43 24.83
C GLN A 92 -2.50 30.77 23.78
N VAL A 93 -2.98 30.55 22.55
CA VAL A 93 -2.16 30.30 21.35
C VAL A 93 -1.70 31.66 20.83
N THR A 94 -0.39 31.90 20.70
CA THR A 94 0.15 33.15 20.15
C THR A 94 -0.06 33.24 18.63
N GLU A 95 -0.14 34.47 18.13
CA GLU A 95 -0.33 34.76 16.70
C GLU A 95 0.82 34.19 15.86
N ASP A 96 2.07 34.51 16.22
CA ASP A 96 3.27 34.07 15.51
C ASP A 96 3.40 32.54 15.42
N HIS A 97 3.01 31.83 16.48
CA HIS A 97 3.11 30.37 16.55
C HIS A 97 2.01 29.70 15.73
N LEU A 98 0.80 30.26 15.73
CA LEU A 98 -0.25 29.77 14.84
C LEU A 98 0.10 30.05 13.38
N GLN A 99 0.70 31.21 13.10
CA GLN A 99 1.12 31.58 11.75
C GLN A 99 2.25 30.68 11.23
N SER A 100 3.27 30.38 12.04
CA SER A 100 4.37 29.49 11.64
C SER A 100 3.88 28.07 11.31
N LEU A 101 2.98 27.52 12.14
CA LEU A 101 2.39 26.20 11.90
C LEU A 101 1.51 26.16 10.64
N LEU A 102 0.80 27.25 10.36
CA LEU A 102 0.01 27.38 9.13
C LEU A 102 0.89 27.55 7.88
N HIS A 103 2.04 28.23 7.98
CA HIS A 103 3.02 28.35 6.88
C HIS A 103 3.64 27.01 6.46
N LEU A 104 3.65 26.00 7.34
CA LEU A 104 4.10 24.64 7.01
C LEU A 104 3.10 23.88 6.13
N GLY A 105 1.93 24.46 5.80
CA GLY A 105 0.92 23.83 4.97
C GLY A 105 0.17 22.68 5.67
N LEU A 106 0.29 22.56 7.00
CA LEU A 106 -0.34 21.50 7.77
C LEU A 106 -1.87 21.67 7.83
N PRO A 107 -2.65 20.57 7.76
CA PRO A 107 -4.09 20.63 7.98
C PRO A 107 -4.43 21.17 9.37
N ALA A 108 -5.52 21.93 9.49
CA ALA A 108 -5.99 22.45 10.78
C ALA A 108 -6.29 21.35 11.82
N THR A 109 -6.53 20.11 11.36
CA THR A 109 -6.62 18.91 12.22
C THR A 109 -5.26 18.60 12.86
N CYS A 110 -4.22 18.47 12.05
CA CYS A 110 -2.86 18.23 12.50
C CYS A 110 -2.35 19.35 13.41
N VAL A 111 -2.63 20.62 13.07
CA VAL A 111 -2.31 21.77 13.93
C VAL A 111 -3.03 21.71 15.27
N ALA A 112 -4.29 21.26 15.29
CA ALA A 112 -5.06 21.09 16.52
C ALA A 112 -4.49 19.96 17.39
N ASP A 113 -4.04 18.87 16.77
CA ASP A 113 -3.41 17.73 17.43
C ASP A 113 -2.05 18.12 18.03
N ILE A 114 -1.21 18.85 17.27
CA ILE A 114 0.08 19.39 17.72
C ILE A 114 -0.10 20.33 18.92
N LEU A 115 -1.11 21.21 18.88
CA LEU A 115 -1.36 22.21 19.93
C LEU A 115 -2.21 21.69 21.09
N GLY A 116 -2.68 20.45 21.04
CA GLY A 116 -3.52 19.86 22.09
C GLY A 116 -4.84 20.58 22.33
N VAL A 117 -5.38 21.22 21.29
CA VAL A 117 -6.62 21.99 21.37
C VAL A 117 -7.65 21.44 20.41
N SER A 118 -8.93 21.72 20.66
CA SER A 118 -9.96 21.35 19.70
C SER A 118 -9.81 22.14 18.40
N ARG A 119 -10.18 21.53 17.26
CA ARG A 119 -10.27 22.22 15.94
C ARG A 119 -11.03 23.53 16.02
N ARG A 120 -12.10 23.57 16.83
CA ARG A 120 -12.90 24.79 17.09
C ARG A 120 -12.09 25.92 17.70
N THR A 121 -11.10 25.61 18.54
CA THR A 121 -10.19 26.59 19.15
C THR A 121 -9.25 27.19 18.12
N ILE A 122 -8.73 26.39 17.19
CA ILE A 122 -7.91 26.85 16.06
C ILE A 122 -8.71 27.78 15.15
N TYR A 123 -9.90 27.36 14.70
CA TYR A 123 -10.74 28.21 13.85
C TYR A 123 -11.15 29.52 14.53
N ARG A 124 -11.45 29.48 15.83
CA ARG A 124 -11.74 30.70 16.61
C ARG A 124 -10.51 31.62 16.67
N ARG A 125 -9.30 31.07 16.87
CA ARG A 125 -8.07 31.88 16.90
C ARG A 125 -7.71 32.47 15.56
N MET A 126 -7.90 31.72 14.49
CA MET A 126 -7.78 32.22 13.14
C MET A 126 -8.73 33.40 12.89
N GLN A 127 -9.97 33.33 13.39
CA GLN A 127 -10.90 34.47 13.32
C GLN A 127 -10.48 35.65 14.22
N GLU A 128 -10.02 35.40 15.46
CA GLU A 128 -9.55 36.44 16.40
C GLU A 128 -8.34 37.21 15.85
N TYR A 129 -7.41 36.53 15.17
CA TYR A 129 -6.21 37.12 14.55
C TYR A 129 -6.41 37.50 13.08
N ASN A 130 -7.63 37.40 12.56
CA ASN A 130 -7.96 37.66 11.16
C ASN A 130 -7.09 36.88 10.15
N MET A 131 -6.63 35.70 10.54
CA MET A 131 -5.86 34.77 9.72
C MET A 131 -6.78 33.91 8.86
N SER A 132 -6.41 33.74 7.61
CA SER A 132 -7.12 32.89 6.68
C SER A 132 -6.15 31.93 6.02
N VAL A 133 -6.50 30.64 5.89
CA VAL A 133 -5.75 29.74 5.01
C VAL A 133 -5.72 30.29 3.58
N ARG A 134 -6.71 31.13 3.21
CA ARG A 134 -6.73 31.80 1.90
C ARG A 134 -5.62 32.84 1.71
N SER A 135 -5.09 33.44 2.78
CA SER A 135 -3.98 34.40 2.67
C SER A 135 -2.63 33.72 2.46
N LEU A 136 -2.54 32.40 2.67
CA LEU A 136 -1.35 31.59 2.38
C LEU A 136 -1.27 31.18 0.92
N TYR A 137 -2.40 31.19 0.20
CA TYR A 137 -2.39 30.91 -1.23
C TYR A 137 -1.81 32.11 -1.99
N SER A 138 -0.98 31.80 -3.00
CA SER A 138 -0.40 32.82 -3.86
C SER A 138 -1.50 33.58 -4.61
N THR A 139 -1.39 34.90 -4.65
CA THR A 139 -2.29 35.82 -5.39
C THR A 139 -2.05 35.82 -6.89
N MET A 140 -1.29 34.84 -7.41
CA MET A 140 -1.02 34.69 -8.83
C MET A 140 -2.31 34.56 -9.64
N THR A 141 -2.34 35.14 -10.83
CA THR A 141 -3.44 34.99 -11.78
C THR A 141 -3.44 33.59 -12.39
N ASP A 142 -4.56 33.18 -12.98
CA ASP A 142 -4.63 31.87 -13.65
C ASP A 142 -3.68 31.81 -14.86
N ASP A 143 -3.47 32.92 -15.58
CA ASP A 143 -2.50 32.97 -16.69
C ASP A 143 -1.04 32.82 -16.22
N ALA A 144 -0.69 33.44 -15.08
CA ALA A 144 0.63 33.28 -14.49
C ALA A 144 0.85 31.84 -14.02
N LEU A 145 -0.17 31.24 -13.39
CA LEU A 145 -0.14 29.83 -13.00
C LEU A 145 0.04 28.91 -14.21
N ASP A 146 -0.66 29.16 -15.31
CA ASP A 146 -0.54 28.36 -16.53
C ASP A 146 0.86 28.44 -17.14
N ASN A 147 1.53 29.60 -17.03
CA ASN A 147 2.91 29.77 -17.48
C ASN A 147 3.90 28.96 -16.63
N GLU A 148 3.77 29.01 -15.30
CA GLU A 148 4.61 28.21 -14.39
C GLU A 148 4.37 26.71 -14.58
N VAL A 149 3.10 26.29 -14.70
CA VAL A 149 2.77 24.88 -14.99
C VAL A 149 3.37 24.46 -16.34
N ARG A 150 3.35 25.33 -17.37
CA ARG A 150 3.96 25.04 -18.67
C ARG A 150 5.48 24.93 -18.58
N ASP A 151 6.14 25.77 -17.79
CA ASP A 151 7.58 25.66 -17.54
C ASP A 151 7.92 24.33 -16.86
N ILE A 152 7.22 23.98 -15.77
CA ILE A 152 7.39 22.69 -15.08
C ILE A 152 7.16 21.52 -16.05
N LYS A 153 6.13 21.58 -16.89
CA LYS A 153 5.83 20.54 -17.87
C LYS A 153 6.87 20.47 -18.99
N SER A 154 7.53 21.57 -19.34
CA SER A 154 8.63 21.56 -20.31
C SER A 154 9.85 20.80 -19.77
N ARG A 155 10.12 20.93 -18.46
CA ARG A 155 11.20 20.21 -17.76
C ARG A 155 10.81 18.77 -17.44
N LEU A 156 9.54 18.53 -17.12
CA LEU A 156 8.98 17.24 -16.71
C LEU A 156 7.71 16.91 -17.52
N PRO A 157 7.84 16.43 -18.77
CA PRO A 157 6.72 16.20 -19.68
C PRO A 157 5.67 15.22 -19.15
N HIS A 158 6.06 14.26 -18.31
CA HIS A 158 5.17 13.24 -17.75
C HIS A 158 4.72 13.54 -16.31
N ALA A 159 5.07 14.70 -15.75
CA ALA A 159 4.66 15.06 -14.39
C ALA A 159 3.13 15.13 -14.27
N GLY A 160 2.59 14.44 -13.26
CA GLY A 160 1.19 14.51 -12.86
C GLY A 160 0.94 15.53 -11.75
N TYR A 161 -0.32 15.67 -11.33
CA TYR A 161 -0.77 16.74 -10.42
C TYR A 161 0.04 16.87 -9.12
N GLN A 162 0.48 15.76 -8.52
CA GLN A 162 1.22 15.79 -7.26
C GLN A 162 2.63 16.35 -7.41
N ILE A 163 3.33 15.95 -8.48
CA ILE A 163 4.69 16.44 -8.77
C ILE A 163 4.64 17.92 -9.13
N VAL A 164 3.71 18.32 -10.01
CA VAL A 164 3.55 19.74 -10.39
C VAL A 164 3.24 20.60 -9.18
N LYS A 165 2.39 20.14 -8.26
CA LYS A 165 2.12 20.85 -7.00
C LYS A 165 3.37 20.99 -6.13
N GLY A 166 4.16 19.93 -6.00
CA GLY A 166 5.41 19.96 -5.23
C GLY A 166 6.45 20.91 -5.84
N CYS A 167 6.56 20.98 -7.17
CA CYS A 167 7.42 21.95 -7.85
C CYS A 167 6.96 23.39 -7.59
N LEU A 168 5.67 23.67 -7.70
CA LEU A 168 5.12 24.99 -7.37
C LEU A 168 5.40 25.35 -5.90
N GLU A 169 5.20 24.42 -4.97
CA GLU A 169 5.49 24.64 -3.55
C GLU A 169 6.99 24.92 -3.31
N ALA A 170 7.89 24.22 -4.01
CA ALA A 170 9.33 24.46 -3.96
C ALA A 170 9.73 25.82 -4.54
N GLU A 171 9.01 26.30 -5.55
CA GLU A 171 9.14 27.63 -6.14
C GLU A 171 8.44 28.72 -5.29
N GLY A 172 7.86 28.35 -4.14
CA GLY A 172 7.22 29.26 -3.19
C GLY A 172 5.74 29.55 -3.49
N HIS A 173 5.16 28.84 -4.44
CA HIS A 173 3.80 29.02 -4.91
C HIS A 173 2.83 28.03 -4.25
N HIS A 174 2.01 28.53 -3.33
CA HIS A 174 0.97 27.76 -2.68
C HIS A 174 -0.34 27.93 -3.45
N VAL A 175 -0.75 26.90 -4.18
CA VAL A 175 -1.91 26.96 -5.08
C VAL A 175 -3.00 25.98 -4.65
N GLN A 176 -4.27 26.39 -4.79
CA GLN A 176 -5.41 25.54 -4.53
C GLN A 176 -5.46 24.36 -5.51
N TRP A 177 -5.77 23.15 -5.02
CA TRP A 177 -5.91 21.96 -5.87
C TRP A 177 -6.87 22.15 -7.05
N THR A 178 -7.98 22.86 -6.85
CA THR A 178 -8.96 23.12 -7.91
C THR A 178 -8.37 23.98 -9.03
N ARG A 179 -7.60 25.03 -8.66
CA ARG A 179 -6.93 25.92 -9.62
C ARG A 179 -5.81 25.20 -10.36
N LEU A 180 -4.99 24.42 -9.65
CA LEU A 180 -3.95 23.60 -10.25
C LEU A 180 -4.52 22.58 -11.25
N LYS A 181 -5.62 21.90 -10.88
CA LYS A 181 -6.30 20.97 -11.80
C LYS A 181 -6.78 21.70 -13.04
N ALA A 182 -7.45 22.84 -12.88
CA ALA A 182 -7.93 23.64 -14.02
C ALA A 182 -6.79 24.11 -14.93
N SER A 183 -5.67 24.56 -14.34
CA SER A 183 -4.46 24.94 -15.07
C SER A 183 -3.86 23.77 -15.85
N MET A 184 -3.68 22.63 -15.19
CA MET A 184 -3.21 21.40 -15.83
C MET A 184 -4.14 20.94 -16.97
N HIS A 185 -5.46 21.10 -16.83
CA HIS A 185 -6.41 20.80 -17.91
C HIS A 185 -6.30 21.76 -19.11
N ARG A 186 -5.80 22.98 -18.92
CA ARG A 186 -5.54 23.96 -20.00
C ARG A 186 -4.17 23.78 -20.64
N VAL A 187 -3.17 23.37 -19.85
CA VAL A 187 -1.76 23.28 -20.28
C VAL A 187 -1.38 21.89 -20.80
N ASP A 188 -1.92 20.83 -20.19
CA ASP A 188 -1.55 19.43 -20.45
C ASP A 188 -2.80 18.56 -20.65
N THR A 189 -3.77 19.02 -21.46
CA THR A 189 -4.97 18.22 -21.77
C THR A 189 -4.60 16.85 -22.34
N GLU A 190 -3.62 16.82 -23.25
CA GLU A 190 -3.20 15.59 -23.94
C GLU A 190 -2.51 14.60 -22.99
N GLY A 191 -1.59 15.07 -22.12
CA GLY A 191 -0.97 14.19 -21.13
C GLY A 191 -1.97 13.69 -20.09
N ILE A 192 -2.97 14.49 -19.72
CA ILE A 192 -4.06 14.04 -18.84
C ILE A 192 -4.92 13.00 -19.53
N LEU A 193 -5.33 13.26 -20.78
CA LEU A 193 -6.15 12.34 -21.56
C LEU A 193 -5.41 11.03 -21.79
N SER A 194 -4.14 11.06 -22.19
CA SER A 194 -3.30 9.87 -22.31
C SER A 194 -3.27 9.04 -21.02
N ARG A 195 -3.10 9.68 -19.85
CA ARG A 195 -3.15 8.97 -18.54
C ARG A 195 -4.54 8.43 -18.19
N MET A 196 -5.61 9.09 -18.66
CA MET A 196 -6.98 8.65 -18.43
C MET A 196 -7.40 7.53 -19.39
N THR A 197 -7.00 7.59 -20.66
CA THR A 197 -7.30 6.58 -21.69
C THR A 197 -6.47 5.31 -21.50
N SER A 198 -5.27 5.42 -20.92
CA SER A 198 -4.49 4.25 -20.44
C SER A 198 -5.14 3.53 -19.25
N MET A 199 -6.10 4.14 -18.56
CA MET A 199 -6.90 3.51 -17.50
C MET A 199 -8.32 3.19 -17.99
N GLY A 200 -8.47 2.95 -19.30
CA GLY A 200 -9.74 2.53 -19.90
C GLY A 200 -10.24 1.23 -19.29
N CYS A 201 -11.57 1.10 -19.28
CA CYS A 201 -12.45 -0.01 -18.93
C CYS A 201 -11.88 -1.34 -18.38
N PRO A 202 -12.68 -2.07 -17.57
CA PRO A 202 -12.46 -3.50 -17.31
C PRO A 202 -11.93 -4.21 -18.57
N HIS A 203 -10.84 -4.98 -18.46
CA HIS A 203 -10.22 -5.77 -19.55
C HIS A 203 -9.41 -4.99 -20.61
N PHE A 204 -9.19 -3.68 -20.44
CA PHE A 204 -8.41 -2.91 -21.41
C PHE A 204 -6.89 -3.08 -21.24
N LEU A 205 -6.43 -3.40 -20.03
CA LEU A 205 -5.01 -3.44 -19.69
C LEU A 205 -4.72 -4.58 -18.69
N GLN A 206 -4.10 -5.66 -19.17
CA GLN A 206 -3.51 -6.67 -18.29
C GLN A 206 -2.01 -6.44 -18.14
N HIS A 207 -1.53 -6.39 -16.90
CA HIS A 207 -0.10 -6.39 -16.59
C HIS A 207 0.33 -7.83 -16.38
N ILE A 208 1.29 -8.29 -17.19
CA ILE A 208 1.83 -9.65 -17.16
C ILE A 208 3.31 -9.56 -16.82
N ASP A 209 3.74 -10.38 -15.87
CA ASP A 209 5.14 -10.42 -15.45
C ASP A 209 5.50 -11.79 -14.84
N ASN A 210 6.79 -12.08 -14.81
CA ASN A 210 7.35 -13.28 -14.20
C ASN A 210 8.22 -12.89 -12.99
N ASN A 211 7.94 -13.48 -11.84
CA ASN A 211 8.75 -13.29 -10.65
C ASN A 211 9.83 -14.37 -10.56
N HIS A 212 11.08 -13.92 -10.57
CA HIS A 212 12.27 -14.74 -10.60
C HIS A 212 12.94 -14.93 -9.22
N LYS A 213 12.26 -14.60 -8.11
CA LYS A 213 12.86 -14.70 -6.76
C LYS A 213 13.30 -16.11 -6.38
N LEU A 214 12.65 -17.15 -6.92
CA LEU A 214 12.99 -18.56 -6.69
C LEU A 214 13.71 -19.21 -7.88
N ILE A 215 14.21 -18.42 -8.84
CA ILE A 215 14.80 -18.96 -10.08
C ILE A 215 16.02 -19.84 -9.83
N ARG A 216 16.76 -19.60 -8.74
CA ARG A 216 17.90 -20.43 -8.29
C ARG A 216 17.50 -21.88 -8.03
N TYR A 217 16.28 -22.10 -7.57
CA TYR A 217 15.73 -23.43 -7.28
C TYR A 217 14.91 -23.97 -8.45
N ASN A 218 15.10 -23.38 -9.64
CA ASN A 218 14.38 -23.69 -10.87
C ASN A 218 12.86 -23.62 -10.69
N MET A 219 12.38 -22.59 -9.97
CA MET A 219 10.97 -22.27 -9.82
C MET A 219 10.73 -20.82 -10.22
N VAL A 220 9.73 -20.60 -11.09
CA VAL A 220 9.35 -19.28 -11.57
C VAL A 220 7.86 -19.07 -11.33
N ILE A 221 7.48 -17.90 -10.81
CA ILE A 221 6.07 -17.56 -10.57
C ILE A 221 5.62 -16.66 -11.72
N PHE A 222 4.50 -17.01 -12.33
CA PHE A 222 3.87 -16.30 -13.44
C PHE A 222 2.61 -15.62 -12.92
N GLY A 223 2.49 -14.33 -13.17
CA GLY A 223 1.37 -13.53 -12.68
C GLY A 223 0.77 -12.66 -13.79
N GLY A 224 -0.54 -12.52 -13.76
CA GLY A 224 -1.29 -11.56 -14.57
C GLY A 224 -2.34 -10.85 -13.72
N ILE A 225 -2.38 -9.53 -13.77
CA ILE A 225 -3.34 -8.70 -13.02
C ILE A 225 -4.01 -7.70 -13.96
N ASP A 226 -5.32 -7.50 -13.79
CA ASP A 226 -6.05 -6.42 -14.47
C ASP A 226 -5.66 -5.06 -13.86
N GLY A 227 -5.16 -4.13 -14.68
CA GLY A 227 -4.62 -2.85 -14.24
C GLY A 227 -5.65 -1.89 -13.66
N TYR A 228 -6.93 -2.07 -14.04
CA TYR A 228 -8.04 -1.24 -13.59
C TYR A 228 -8.68 -1.82 -12.32
N LEU A 229 -9.13 -3.07 -12.39
CA LEU A 229 -9.85 -3.78 -11.34
C LEU A 229 -8.95 -4.35 -10.25
N ARG A 230 -7.63 -4.40 -10.48
CA ARG A 230 -6.63 -5.02 -9.60
C ARG A 230 -6.92 -6.49 -9.29
N LYS A 231 -7.71 -7.13 -10.14
CA LYS A 231 -8.07 -8.54 -10.03
C LYS A 231 -6.94 -9.40 -10.59
N ILE A 232 -6.54 -10.41 -9.84
CA ILE A 232 -5.57 -11.41 -10.31
C ILE A 232 -6.28 -12.31 -11.32
N MET A 233 -5.78 -12.30 -12.55
CA MET A 233 -6.27 -13.07 -13.70
C MET A 233 -5.70 -14.48 -13.69
N TYR A 234 -4.43 -14.61 -13.37
CA TYR A 234 -3.78 -15.88 -13.09
C TYR A 234 -2.56 -15.64 -12.20
N LEU A 235 -2.28 -16.61 -11.34
CA LEU A 235 -1.09 -16.63 -10.50
C LEU A 235 -0.71 -18.08 -10.26
N ASN A 236 0.42 -18.52 -10.80
CA ASN A 236 0.85 -19.91 -10.71
C ASN A 236 2.38 -20.03 -10.80
N ALA A 237 2.93 -21.18 -10.43
CA ALA A 237 4.37 -21.44 -10.49
C ALA A 237 4.71 -22.55 -11.49
N GLY A 238 5.88 -22.45 -12.13
CA GLY A 238 6.42 -23.46 -13.05
C GLY A 238 7.84 -23.86 -12.67
N SER A 239 8.25 -25.06 -13.11
CA SER A 239 9.62 -25.58 -12.96
C SER A 239 10.54 -25.18 -14.12
N ASN A 240 10.09 -24.27 -14.98
CA ASN A 240 10.84 -23.75 -16.12
C ASN A 240 10.41 -22.31 -16.41
N ASN A 241 11.25 -21.56 -17.13
CA ASN A 241 10.94 -20.21 -17.60
C ASN A 241 10.67 -20.19 -19.12
N THR A 242 9.88 -21.15 -19.62
CA THR A 242 9.59 -21.22 -21.05
C THR A 242 8.42 -20.31 -21.41
N ALA A 243 8.50 -19.69 -22.59
CA ALA A 243 7.39 -18.91 -23.14
C ALA A 243 6.11 -19.75 -23.31
N ASN A 244 6.25 -21.05 -23.57
CA ASN A 244 5.10 -21.97 -23.68
C ASN A 244 4.36 -22.12 -22.35
N THR A 245 5.09 -22.27 -21.23
CA THR A 245 4.46 -22.33 -19.90
C THR A 245 3.81 -21.00 -19.52
N ALA A 246 4.46 -19.87 -19.82
CA ALA A 246 3.85 -18.55 -19.63
C ALA A 246 2.55 -18.39 -20.44
N LEU A 247 2.56 -18.83 -21.71
CA LEU A 247 1.40 -18.81 -22.60
C LEU A 247 0.25 -19.69 -22.07
N GLN A 248 0.54 -20.88 -21.55
CA GLN A 248 -0.48 -21.76 -20.97
C GLN A 248 -1.17 -21.10 -19.77
N PHE A 249 -0.41 -20.50 -18.85
CA PHE A 249 -1.01 -19.78 -17.71
C PHE A 249 -1.84 -18.57 -18.15
N PHE A 250 -1.37 -17.85 -19.16
CA PHE A 250 -2.14 -16.76 -19.77
C PHE A 250 -3.45 -17.26 -20.37
N LEU A 251 -3.41 -18.33 -21.18
CA LEU A 251 -4.60 -18.93 -21.79
C LEU A 251 -5.59 -19.46 -20.75
N ASP A 252 -5.11 -20.01 -19.63
CA ASP A 252 -5.98 -20.41 -18.51
C ASP A 252 -6.70 -19.20 -17.88
N GLY A 253 -6.02 -18.06 -17.77
CA GLY A 253 -6.63 -16.79 -17.37
C GLY A 253 -7.70 -16.35 -18.37
N VAL A 254 -7.39 -16.36 -19.67
CA VAL A 254 -8.32 -16.00 -20.74
C VAL A 254 -9.55 -16.92 -20.79
N ARG A 255 -9.39 -18.23 -20.57
CA ARG A 255 -10.51 -19.18 -20.50
C ARG A 255 -11.47 -18.83 -19.36
N ARG A 256 -10.95 -18.38 -18.22
CA ARG A 256 -11.76 -18.05 -17.03
C ARG A 256 -12.43 -16.68 -17.16
N PHE A 257 -11.71 -15.71 -17.73
CA PHE A 257 -12.07 -14.30 -17.64
C PHE A 257 -12.35 -13.63 -18.99
N GLY A 258 -12.18 -14.33 -20.11
CA GLY A 258 -12.29 -13.79 -21.45
C GLY A 258 -11.02 -13.11 -21.95
N TRP A 259 -11.02 -12.75 -23.23
CA TRP A 259 -9.90 -12.05 -23.86
C TRP A 259 -9.77 -10.61 -23.37
N PRO A 260 -8.56 -10.13 -23.04
CA PRO A 260 -8.32 -8.70 -22.88
C PRO A 260 -8.42 -7.99 -24.24
N TYR A 261 -8.91 -6.76 -24.24
CA TYR A 261 -9.02 -5.96 -25.46
C TYR A 261 -7.65 -5.45 -25.96
N ASN A 262 -6.65 -5.31 -25.07
CA ASN A 262 -5.25 -5.13 -25.43
C ASN A 262 -4.34 -5.98 -24.53
N LEU A 263 -3.36 -6.65 -25.13
CA LEU A 263 -2.25 -7.30 -24.44
C LEU A 263 -1.05 -6.35 -24.48
N ILE A 264 -0.55 -5.92 -23.32
CA ILE A 264 0.77 -5.30 -23.24
C ILE A 264 1.76 -6.42 -22.95
N ASP A 265 2.66 -6.66 -23.90
CA ASP A 265 3.79 -7.54 -23.76
C ASP A 265 4.89 -6.90 -22.89
N PRO A 266 5.80 -7.68 -22.28
CA PRO A 266 6.87 -7.16 -21.42
C PRO A 266 7.84 -6.20 -22.13
N TRP A 267 7.77 -6.08 -23.46
CA TRP A 267 8.69 -5.27 -24.28
C TRP A 267 7.98 -4.11 -25.03
N GLY A 268 6.69 -3.86 -24.77
CA GLY A 268 5.89 -2.84 -25.44
C GLY A 268 5.80 -1.52 -24.67
N THR A 269 6.54 -0.53 -25.16
CA THR A 269 6.54 0.86 -24.66
C THR A 269 5.17 1.52 -24.84
N PHE A 270 4.46 1.87 -23.74
CA PHE A 270 3.76 3.15 -23.50
C PHE A 270 3.31 3.24 -22.02
N LEU A 271 4.24 3.72 -21.19
CA LEU A 271 4.10 4.48 -19.93
C LEU A 271 2.76 4.39 -19.15
N CYS A 272 2.59 3.29 -18.41
CA CYS A 272 2.49 3.31 -16.95
C CYS A 272 3.14 2.00 -16.48
N SER A 273 4.36 2.11 -15.97
CA SER A 273 5.26 1.02 -15.56
C SER A 273 4.53 -0.10 -14.81
N ASN A 274 5.11 -1.30 -14.81
CA ASN A 274 4.65 -2.50 -14.09
C ASN A 274 4.34 -2.33 -12.58
N CYS A 275 4.28 -1.12 -12.04
CA CYS A 275 3.89 -0.71 -10.69
C CYS A 275 2.76 -1.53 -10.05
N ARG A 276 1.71 -1.93 -10.81
CA ARG A 276 0.61 -2.72 -10.26
C ARG A 276 1.01 -4.17 -10.00
N ILE A 277 1.65 -4.80 -10.97
CA ILE A 277 2.17 -6.17 -10.80
C ILE A 277 3.39 -6.20 -9.87
N GLU A 278 4.25 -5.17 -9.89
CA GLU A 278 5.32 -4.96 -8.92
C GLU A 278 4.81 -4.76 -7.49
N ARG A 279 3.68 -4.06 -7.32
CA ARG A 279 3.04 -3.97 -6.00
C ARG A 279 2.51 -5.32 -5.58
N LEU A 280 1.80 -6.02 -6.47
CA LEU A 280 1.35 -7.39 -6.23
C LEU A 280 2.52 -8.30 -5.83
N TRP A 281 3.68 -8.19 -6.48
CA TRP A 281 4.86 -8.98 -6.14
C TRP A 281 5.38 -8.73 -4.73
N ARG A 282 5.29 -7.49 -4.21
CA ARG A 282 5.64 -7.19 -2.81
C ARG A 282 4.68 -7.86 -1.83
N ASP A 283 3.39 -7.85 -2.16
CA ASP A 283 2.37 -8.48 -1.31
C ASP A 283 2.49 -10.01 -1.36
N ILE A 284 2.78 -10.59 -2.53
CA ILE A 284 3.08 -12.03 -2.71
C ILE A 284 4.36 -12.43 -1.95
N TRP A 285 5.41 -11.61 -2.00
CA TRP A 285 6.63 -11.87 -1.24
C TRP A 285 6.31 -12.00 0.26
N THR A 286 5.63 -10.99 0.80
CA THR A 286 5.27 -10.90 2.21
C THR A 286 4.32 -12.01 2.64
N GLY A 287 3.37 -12.39 1.79
CA GLY A 287 2.32 -13.37 2.13
C GLY A 287 2.64 -14.82 1.81
N VAL A 288 3.52 -15.09 0.85
CA VAL A 288 3.74 -16.45 0.31
C VAL A 288 5.22 -16.72 0.08
N THR A 289 5.87 -15.99 -0.83
CA THR A 289 7.14 -16.43 -1.42
C THR A 289 8.33 -16.41 -0.46
N HIS A 290 8.36 -15.50 0.53
CA HIS A 290 9.49 -15.42 1.46
C HIS A 290 9.68 -16.71 2.26
N ILE A 291 8.61 -17.37 2.70
CA ILE A 291 8.68 -18.63 3.46
C ILE A 291 9.41 -19.71 2.66
N TYR A 292 9.10 -19.83 1.37
CA TYR A 292 9.76 -20.79 0.48
C TYR A 292 11.20 -20.40 0.20
N TYR A 293 11.47 -19.11 0.02
CA TYR A 293 12.82 -18.60 -0.18
C TYR A 293 13.70 -18.90 1.03
N ASP A 294 13.25 -18.57 2.23
CA ASP A 294 14.01 -18.74 3.47
C ASP A 294 14.33 -20.22 3.72
N VAL A 295 13.35 -21.12 3.58
CA VAL A 295 13.56 -22.57 3.76
C VAL A 295 14.54 -23.14 2.73
N LEU A 296 14.37 -22.81 1.44
CA LEU A 296 15.27 -23.30 0.38
C LEU A 296 16.68 -22.73 0.54
N HIS A 297 16.79 -21.48 0.98
CA HIS A 297 18.07 -20.82 1.22
C HIS A 297 18.81 -21.43 2.42
N SER A 298 18.11 -21.68 3.54
CA SER A 298 18.73 -22.38 4.68
C SER A 298 19.19 -23.79 4.31
N LEU A 299 18.43 -24.53 3.50
CA LEU A 299 18.86 -25.85 3.02
C LEU A 299 20.12 -25.78 2.14
N GLU A 300 20.27 -24.72 1.36
CA GLU A 300 21.47 -24.44 0.56
C GLU A 300 22.67 -24.09 1.45
N GLU A 301 22.48 -23.22 2.46
CA GLU A 301 23.53 -22.83 3.41
C GLU A 301 24.02 -24.01 4.26
N ASP A 302 23.12 -24.90 4.69
CA ASP A 302 23.44 -26.09 5.46
C ASP A 302 24.03 -27.22 4.60
N GLY A 303 24.17 -27.03 3.28
CA GLY A 303 24.69 -28.02 2.34
C GLY A 303 23.75 -29.21 2.10
N SER A 304 22.50 -29.14 2.57
CA SER A 304 21.47 -30.16 2.35
C SER A 304 20.86 -30.07 0.94
N LEU A 305 20.95 -28.92 0.28
CA LEU A 305 20.51 -28.67 -1.08
C LEU A 305 21.68 -28.18 -1.93
N ASP A 306 22.17 -29.01 -2.85
CA ASP A 306 23.14 -28.58 -3.87
C ASP A 306 22.39 -28.15 -5.14
N ILE A 307 22.48 -26.87 -5.48
CA ILE A 307 21.88 -26.30 -6.69
C ILE A 307 22.54 -26.79 -7.99
N SER A 308 23.72 -27.40 -7.89
CA SER A 308 24.42 -28.00 -9.03
C SER A 308 23.96 -29.44 -9.29
N ASP A 309 23.32 -30.08 -8.32
CA ASP A 309 22.79 -31.44 -8.43
C ASP A 309 21.33 -31.43 -8.88
N ASN A 310 21.10 -32.02 -10.06
CA ASN A 310 19.77 -32.17 -10.64
C ASN A 310 18.81 -33.00 -9.76
N LEU A 311 19.31 -33.97 -8.98
CA LEU A 311 18.48 -34.76 -8.08
C LEU A 311 18.00 -33.91 -6.90
N HIS A 312 18.88 -33.08 -6.34
CA HIS A 312 18.53 -32.16 -5.26
C HIS A 312 17.51 -31.13 -5.74
N LEU A 313 17.72 -30.52 -6.92
CA LEU A 313 16.74 -29.63 -7.55
C LEU A 313 15.39 -30.32 -7.82
N PHE A 314 15.41 -31.56 -8.30
CA PHE A 314 14.18 -32.34 -8.51
C PHE A 314 13.44 -32.59 -7.20
N CYS A 315 14.14 -32.99 -6.13
CA CYS A 315 13.55 -33.19 -4.80
C CYS A 315 12.97 -31.89 -4.23
N ALA A 316 13.66 -30.77 -4.41
CA ALA A 316 13.15 -29.45 -4.04
C ALA A 316 11.88 -29.10 -4.83
N GLN A 317 11.87 -29.29 -6.14
CA GLN A 317 10.68 -29.07 -6.97
C GLN A 317 9.52 -29.98 -6.57
N TYR A 318 9.75 -31.28 -6.42
CA TYR A 318 8.75 -32.24 -6.03
C TYR A 318 8.11 -31.90 -4.68
N THR A 319 8.90 -31.38 -3.75
CA THR A 319 8.44 -31.02 -2.41
C THR A 319 7.75 -29.66 -2.39
N PHE A 320 8.42 -28.61 -2.86
CA PHE A 320 7.96 -27.23 -2.64
C PHE A 320 7.03 -26.71 -3.72
N LEU A 321 7.17 -27.15 -4.98
CA LEU A 321 6.37 -26.58 -6.08
C LEU A 321 4.85 -26.82 -5.91
N PRO A 322 4.35 -28.02 -5.53
CA PRO A 322 2.91 -28.22 -5.31
C PRO A 322 2.37 -27.37 -4.15
N ARG A 323 3.17 -27.19 -3.10
CA ARG A 323 2.81 -26.37 -1.92
C ARG A 323 2.74 -24.89 -2.29
N LEU A 324 3.76 -24.39 -3.00
CA LEU A 324 3.81 -23.02 -3.51
C LEU A 324 2.59 -22.73 -4.39
N LYS A 325 2.25 -23.64 -5.31
CA LYS A 325 1.05 -23.52 -6.15
C LYS A 325 -0.24 -23.42 -5.32
N ALA A 326 -0.38 -24.26 -4.30
CA ALA A 326 -1.56 -24.26 -3.44
C ALA A 326 -1.69 -22.94 -2.65
N ASP A 327 -0.58 -22.41 -2.14
CA ASP A 327 -0.59 -21.16 -1.38
C ASP A 327 -0.78 -19.93 -2.28
N LEU A 328 -0.22 -19.92 -3.49
CA LEU A 328 -0.52 -18.90 -4.50
C LEU A 328 -2.02 -18.91 -4.88
N ALA A 329 -2.65 -20.08 -4.97
CA ALA A 329 -4.08 -20.19 -5.23
C ALA A 329 -4.92 -19.61 -4.08
N LYS A 330 -4.58 -19.92 -2.82
CA LYS A 330 -5.22 -19.33 -1.63
C LYS A 330 -5.04 -17.82 -1.59
N PHE A 331 -3.83 -17.34 -1.85
CA PHE A 331 -3.52 -15.91 -1.91
C PHE A 331 -4.37 -15.22 -2.99
N SER A 332 -4.47 -15.80 -4.18
CA SER A 332 -5.29 -15.26 -5.27
C SER A 332 -6.78 -15.18 -4.92
N ALA A 333 -7.31 -16.20 -4.25
CA ALA A 333 -8.69 -16.18 -3.74
C ALA A 333 -8.90 -15.05 -2.72
N GLY A 334 -8.05 -14.99 -1.68
CA GLY A 334 -8.13 -13.93 -0.67
C GLY A 334 -7.92 -12.53 -1.24
N TRP A 335 -7.02 -12.37 -2.20
CA TRP A 335 -6.81 -11.11 -2.92
C TRP A 335 -8.04 -10.73 -3.74
N ASN A 336 -8.66 -11.64 -4.46
CA ASN A 336 -9.80 -11.25 -5.28
C ASN A 336 -11.06 -10.89 -4.47
N ASP A 337 -11.10 -11.28 -3.19
CA ASP A 337 -12.18 -10.95 -2.24
C ASP A 337 -11.81 -9.90 -1.17
N HIS A 338 -10.62 -9.29 -1.23
CA HIS A 338 -10.26 -8.24 -0.27
C HIS A 338 -10.87 -6.88 -0.65
N PRO A 339 -11.40 -6.11 0.31
CA PRO A 339 -11.97 -4.80 0.03
C PRO A 339 -10.87 -3.75 -0.26
N ILE A 340 -11.00 -3.02 -1.36
CA ILE A 340 -10.06 -1.95 -1.72
C ILE A 340 -10.58 -0.61 -1.22
N ARG A 341 -9.86 -0.01 -0.26
CA ARG A 341 -10.24 1.27 0.37
C ARG A 341 -10.48 2.41 -0.64
N THR A 342 -9.69 2.48 -1.71
CA THR A 342 -9.83 3.55 -2.74
C THR A 342 -11.04 3.36 -3.64
N GLU A 343 -11.59 2.15 -3.70
CA GLU A 343 -12.74 1.78 -4.55
C GLU A 343 -14.01 1.62 -3.71
N GLY A 344 -14.13 2.41 -2.63
CA GLY A 344 -15.31 2.35 -1.75
C GLY A 344 -15.47 1.04 -0.99
N PHE A 345 -14.36 0.34 -0.71
CA PHE A 345 -14.34 -0.98 -0.05
C PHE A 345 -14.96 -2.12 -0.88
N LEU A 346 -15.11 -1.93 -2.19
CA LEU A 346 -15.47 -3.01 -3.09
C LEU A 346 -14.27 -3.96 -3.31
N THR A 347 -14.57 -5.24 -3.49
CA THR A 347 -13.56 -6.26 -3.80
C THR A 347 -13.24 -6.29 -5.30
N PRO A 348 -12.06 -6.77 -5.73
CA PRO A 348 -11.77 -6.98 -7.15
C PRO A 348 -12.84 -7.82 -7.87
N ASN A 349 -13.39 -8.85 -7.21
CA ASN A 349 -14.52 -9.63 -7.74
C ASN A 349 -15.79 -8.77 -7.92
N GLN A 350 -16.14 -7.94 -6.96
CA GLN A 350 -17.32 -7.07 -7.07
C GLN A 350 -17.15 -6.03 -8.18
N LEU A 351 -15.96 -5.42 -8.26
CA LEU A 351 -15.63 -4.47 -9.34
C LEU A 351 -15.67 -5.13 -10.72
N TRP A 352 -15.23 -6.39 -10.80
CA TRP A 352 -15.31 -7.19 -12.01
C TRP A 352 -16.75 -7.44 -12.46
N GLU A 353 -17.61 -7.93 -11.56
CA GLU A 353 -19.03 -8.18 -11.87
C GLU A 353 -19.75 -6.88 -12.28
N LEU A 354 -19.51 -5.78 -11.56
CA LEU A 354 -20.04 -4.46 -11.93
C LEU A 354 -19.56 -4.02 -13.32
N GLY A 355 -18.29 -4.27 -13.63
CA GLY A 355 -17.70 -4.01 -14.94
C GLY A 355 -18.36 -4.82 -16.06
N MET A 356 -18.63 -6.11 -15.83
CA MET A 356 -19.30 -7.00 -16.78
C MET A 356 -20.76 -6.63 -17.03
N LEU A 357 -21.47 -6.12 -16.01
CA LEU A 357 -22.83 -5.61 -16.18
C LEU A 357 -22.89 -4.34 -17.02
N GLN A 358 -21.87 -3.47 -16.90
CA GLN A 358 -21.79 -2.20 -17.65
C GLN A 358 -21.27 -2.40 -19.08
N HIS A 359 -20.35 -3.36 -19.27
CA HIS A 359 -19.68 -3.65 -20.53
C HIS A 359 -19.60 -5.17 -20.75
N PRO A 360 -20.69 -5.83 -21.17
CA PRO A 360 -20.71 -7.28 -21.34
C PRO A 360 -19.77 -7.72 -22.46
N ILE A 361 -18.82 -8.58 -22.12
CA ILE A 361 -17.88 -9.18 -23.07
C ILE A 361 -18.42 -10.52 -23.53
N ARG A 362 -18.34 -10.79 -24.83
CA ARG A 362 -18.68 -12.10 -25.40
C ARG A 362 -17.66 -13.11 -24.88
N LYS A 363 -18.12 -14.10 -24.11
CA LYS A 363 -17.27 -15.25 -23.75
C LYS A 363 -16.75 -15.90 -25.04
N PRO A 364 -15.48 -16.34 -25.09
CA PRO A 364 -14.98 -17.05 -26.25
C PRO A 364 -15.86 -18.28 -26.48
N GLU A 365 -16.34 -18.46 -27.71
CA GLU A 365 -16.97 -19.70 -28.12
C GLU A 365 -15.96 -20.83 -27.84
N THR A 366 -16.40 -21.85 -27.13
CA THR A 366 -15.58 -23.02 -26.76
C THR A 366 -14.88 -23.55 -28.00
N PHE A 367 -13.55 -23.52 -28.02
CA PHE A 367 -12.73 -24.31 -28.94
C PHE A 367 -12.82 -25.78 -28.53
N GLU A 368 -14.01 -26.36 -28.63
CA GLU A 368 -14.21 -27.81 -28.70
C GLU A 368 -14.66 -28.10 -30.13
N GLU A 369 -14.05 -29.12 -30.75
CA GLU A 369 -14.22 -29.57 -32.14
C GLU A 369 -13.40 -28.81 -33.20
N ASN A 370 -12.11 -29.18 -33.33
CA ASN A 370 -11.42 -29.41 -34.62
C ASN A 370 -9.96 -29.87 -34.41
N VAL A 371 -9.73 -30.79 -33.47
CA VAL A 371 -8.52 -31.64 -33.46
C VAL A 371 -8.99 -33.09 -33.54
N ALA A 372 -9.62 -33.41 -34.67
CA ALA A 372 -9.79 -34.77 -35.12
C ALA A 372 -9.30 -34.82 -36.57
N VAL A 373 -8.18 -35.52 -36.75
CA VAL A 373 -7.63 -36.02 -38.02
C VAL A 373 -7.04 -34.95 -38.95
N GLU A 374 -5.71 -34.80 -38.90
CA GLU A 374 -4.81 -35.19 -40.01
C GLU A 374 -3.39 -35.48 -39.49
#